data_AF-A0ABD1BX42-F1
#
_entry.id   AF-A0ABD1BX42-F1
#
_cell.length_a   1.000
_cell.length_b   1.000
_cell.length_c   1.000
_cell.angle_alpha   90.00
_cell.angle_beta   90.00
_cell.angle_gamma   90.00
#
_symmetry.space_group_name_H-M   'P 1'
#
loop_
_entity.id
_entity.type
_entity.pdbx_description
1 polymer ?
#
loop_
_entity_poly.entity_id
_entity_poly.type
_entity_poly.pdbx_seq_one_letter_code
_entity_poly.pdbx_strand_id
1 'polypeptide(L)' 'MNNYTLKNPTAVGREYMVEKFNHAFNMNISYGFFKNKLDEFKKSYNRWKTLMNSTGISVDFDTSMIYASDTWWKERESG' A
#
# COMPACT_ATOMS: atom_id res chain seq x y z
N MET A 1 2.42 13.09 17.01
CA MET A 1 2.59 12.35 15.74
C MET A 1 3.99 12.65 15.23
N ASN A 2 4.86 11.64 15.13
CA ASN A 2 6.24 11.84 14.69
C ASN A 2 6.24 12.32 13.23
N ASN A 3 6.87 13.47 12.98
CA ASN A 3 7.15 14.02 11.64
C ASN A 3 8.26 13.20 10.96
N TYR A 4 8.09 11.89 10.87
CA TYR A 4 8.97 11.02 10.12
C TYR A 4 8.67 11.22 8.64
N THR A 5 9.25 12.26 8.04
CA THR A 5 9.29 12.37 6.59
C THR A 5 10.17 11.21 6.13
N LEU A 6 9.59 10.20 5.47
CA LEU A 6 10.35 9.16 4.79
C LEU A 6 11.26 9.86 3.78
N LYS A 7 12.51 10.17 4.19
CA LYS A 7 13.47 10.79 3.29
C LYS A 7 13.80 9.76 2.24
N ASN A 8 13.69 10.15 0.98
CA ASN A 8 14.14 9.30 -0.11
C ASN A 8 15.61 8.91 0.15
N PRO A 9 15.96 7.63 0.07
CA PRO A 9 17.33 7.22 0.28
C PRO A 9 18.24 7.87 -0.76
N THR A 10 19.47 8.18 -0.36
CA THR A 10 20.51 8.65 -1.29
C THR A 10 20.81 7.57 -2.34
N ALA A 11 21.47 7.92 -3.45
CA ALA A 11 21.84 6.94 -4.48
C ALA A 11 22.59 5.72 -3.88
N VAL A 12 23.60 5.99 -3.06
CA VAL A 12 24.37 4.95 -2.33
C VAL A 12 23.46 4.11 -1.41
N GLY A 13 22.53 4.75 -0.68
CA GLY A 13 21.59 4.05 0.18
C GLY A 13 20.62 3.14 -0.59
N ARG A 14 20.21 3.56 -1.80
CA ARG A 14 19.36 2.74 -2.67
C ARG A 14 20.09 1.51 -3.19
N GLU A 15 21.32 1.68 -3.65
CA GLU A 15 22.16 0.58 -4.14
C GLU A 15 22.42 -0.44 -3.03
N TYR A 16 22.82 0.02 -1.85
CA TYR A 16 23.06 -0.85 -0.69
C TYR A 16 21.83 -1.67 -0.31
N MET A 17 20.64 -1.04 -0.26
CA MET A 17 19.40 -1.77 0.03
C MET A 17 19.07 -2.82 -1.02
N VAL A 18 19.19 -2.47 -2.30
CA VAL A 18 18.92 -3.40 -3.41
C VAL A 18 19.89 -4.59 -3.35
N GLU A 19 21.18 -4.33 -3.14
CA GLU A 19 22.20 -5.37 -3.04
C GLU A 19 21.92 -6.33 -1.86
N LYS A 20 21.68 -5.79 -0.67
CA LYS A 20 21.40 -6.61 0.52
C LYS A 20 20.12 -7.42 0.38
N PHE A 21 19.07 -6.83 -0.21
CA PHE A 21 17.83 -7.55 -0.45
C PHE A 21 18.00 -8.66 -1.49
N ASN A 22 18.63 -8.35 -2.63
CA ASN A 22 18.92 -9.33 -3.67
C ASN A 22 19.76 -10.49 -3.13
N HIS A 23 20.78 -10.21 -2.32
CA HIS A 23 21.58 -11.23 -1.66
C HIS A 23 20.77 -12.06 -0.67
N ALA A 24 19.97 -11.44 0.19
CA ALA A 24 19.21 -12.14 1.24
C ALA A 24 18.11 -13.06 0.66
N PHE A 25 17.46 -12.64 -0.43
CA PHE A 25 16.33 -13.36 -1.02
C PHE A 25 16.67 -14.09 -2.32
N ASN A 26 17.96 -14.09 -2.73
CA ASN A 26 18.43 -14.63 -4.00
C ASN A 26 17.62 -14.10 -5.20
N MET A 27 17.44 -12.78 -5.25
CA MET A 27 16.69 -12.06 -6.28
C MET A 27 17.61 -11.17 -7.11
N ASN A 28 17.12 -10.69 -8.25
CA ASN A 28 17.79 -9.68 -9.07
C ASN A 28 16.80 -8.57 -9.46
N ILE A 29 16.44 -7.75 -8.48
CA ILE A 29 15.52 -6.61 -8.67
C ILE A 29 16.28 -5.29 -8.59
N SER A 30 15.73 -4.26 -9.23
CA SER A 30 16.26 -2.89 -9.16
C SER A 30 15.52 -2.06 -8.12
N TYR A 31 16.06 -0.88 -7.79
CA TYR A 31 15.35 0.06 -6.90
C TYR A 31 13.96 0.46 -7.45
N GLY A 32 13.79 0.45 -8.78
CA GLY A 32 12.51 0.73 -9.43
C GLY A 32 11.40 -0.23 -8.99
N PHE A 33 11.73 -1.49 -8.70
CA PHE A 33 10.79 -2.46 -8.17
C PHE A 33 10.22 -2.02 -6.81
N PHE A 34 11.08 -1.62 -5.88
CA PHE A 34 10.64 -1.13 -4.56
C PHE A 34 9.79 0.12 -4.66
N LYS A 35 10.16 1.05 -5.55
CA LYS A 35 9.38 2.27 -5.78
C LYS A 35 7.98 1.94 -6.31
N ASN A 36 7.89 1.08 -7.33
CA ASN A 36 6.62 0.66 -7.88
C ASN A 36 5.76 -0.04 -6.82
N LYS A 37 6.36 -0.92 -6.01
CA LYS A 37 5.66 -1.61 -4.93
C LYS A 37 5.16 -0.66 -3.85
N LEU A 38 5.96 0.33 -3.47
CA LEU A 38 5.57 1.38 -2.54
C LEU A 38 4.39 2.19 -3.10
N ASP A 39 4.41 2.52 -4.39
CA ASP A 39 3.34 3.28 -5.04
C ASP A 39 2.05 2.45 -5.14
N GLU A 40 2.12 1.14 -5.37
CA GLU A 40 0.97 0.23 -5.25
C GLU A 40 0.39 0.25 -3.84
N PHE A 41 1.22 0.13 -2.80
CA PHE A 41 0.75 0.15 -1.42
C PHE A 41 0.11 1.48 -1.04
N LYS A 42 0.66 2.62 -1.50
CA LYS A 42 0.02 3.93 -1.31
C LYS A 42 -1.34 4.01 -1.98
N LYS A 43 -1.49 3.48 -3.20
CA LYS A 43 -2.78 3.44 -3.90
C LYS A 43 -3.80 2.59 -3.13
N SER A 44 -3.41 1.41 -2.67
CA SER A 44 -4.29 0.54 -1.87
C SER A 44 -4.68 1.20 -0.55
N TYR A 45 -3.73 1.83 0.14
CA TYR A 45 -4.00 2.56 1.38
C TYR A 45 -4.95 3.74 1.16
N ASN A 46 -4.76 4.51 0.09
CA ASN A 46 -5.66 5.63 -0.23
C ASN A 46 -7.08 5.13 -0.54
N ARG A 47 -7.22 4.02 -1.29
CA ARG A 47 -8.53 3.39 -1.53
C ARG A 47 -9.18 2.94 -0.23
N TRP A 48 -8.44 2.26 0.63
CA TRP A 48 -8.92 1.85 1.95
C TRP A 48 -9.35 3.07 2.78
N LYS A 49 -8.54 4.12 2.82
CA LYS A 49 -8.87 5.36 3.55
C LYS A 49 -10.14 6.03 3.02
N THR A 50 -10.35 6.06 1.70
CA THR A 50 -11.60 6.57 1.12
C THR A 50 -12.79 5.68 1.52
N LEU A 51 -12.60 4.36 1.46
CA LEU A 51 -13.62 3.39 1.85
C LEU A 51 -14.03 3.58 3.32
N MET A 52 -13.08 3.69 4.25
CA MET A 52 -13.34 3.92 5.67
C MET A 52 -14.12 5.19 6.00
N ASN A 53 -14.11 6.19 5.11
CA ASN A 53 -14.89 7.43 5.28
C ASN A 53 -16.28 7.34 4.64
N SER A 54 -16.63 6.23 4.00
CA SER A 54 -17.92 6.05 3.35
C SER A 54 -18.98 5.60 4.35
N THR A 55 -20.22 6.05 4.14
CA THR A 55 -21.38 5.58 4.91
C THR A 55 -21.91 4.27 4.35
N GLY A 56 -22.49 3.42 5.21
CA GLY A 56 -23.12 2.16 4.79
C GLY A 56 -22.17 0.95 4.71
N ILE A 57 -20.95 1.07 5.24
CA ILE A 57 -20.05 -0.06 5.45
C ILE A 57 -19.89 -0.34 6.95
N SER A 58 -19.67 -1.60 7.30
CA SER A 58 -19.16 -2.01 8.60
C SER A 58 -17.82 -2.72 8.43
N VAL A 59 -16.94 -2.56 9.41
CA VAL A 59 -15.62 -3.18 9.40
C VAL A 59 -15.50 -4.07 10.61
N ASP A 60 -15.19 -5.33 10.37
CA ASP A 60 -14.77 -6.26 11.41
C ASP A 60 -13.28 -6.03 11.68
N PHE A 61 -12.96 -5.58 12.89
CA PHE A 61 -11.59 -5.25 13.28
C PHE A 61 -10.73 -6.50 13.56
N ASP A 62 -11.33 -7.64 13.84
CA ASP A 62 -10.60 -8.89 14.12
C ASP A 62 -10.15 -9.55 12.82
N THR A 63 -11.01 -9.55 11.80
CA THR A 63 -10.70 -10.15 10.49
C THR A 63 -10.24 -9.13 9.43
N SER A 64 -10.34 -7.83 9.74
CA SER A 64 -10.15 -6.73 8.77
C SER A 64 -11.06 -6.83 7.53
N MET A 65 -12.19 -7.54 7.64
CA MET A 65 -13.18 -7.63 6.57
C MET A 65 -14.11 -6.44 6.55
N ILE A 66 -14.45 -5.99 5.35
CA ILE A 66 -15.38 -4.89 5.11
C ILE A 66 -16.68 -5.47 4.58
N TYR A 67 -17.77 -5.20 5.29
CA TYR A 67 -19.10 -5.63 4.94
C TYR A 67 -19.91 -4.43 4.45
N ALA A 68 -20.63 -4.63 3.36
CA ALA A 68 -21.61 -3.69 2.82
C ALA A 68 -22.67 -4.51 2.06
N SER A 69 -23.83 -3.91 1.78
CA SER A 69 -24.84 -4.59 0.97
C SER A 69 -24.38 -4.73 -0.49
N ASP A 70 -24.86 -5.75 -1.18
CA ASP A 70 -24.57 -5.93 -2.62
C ASP A 70 -24.95 -4.71 -3.46
N THR A 71 -26.03 -4.03 -3.09
CA THR A 71 -26.46 -2.77 -3.73
C THR A 71 -25.39 -1.68 -3.57
N TRP A 72 -24.79 -1.57 -2.38
CA TRP A 72 -23.76 -0.58 -2.07
C TRP A 72 -22.50 -0.78 -2.91
N TRP A 73 -22.09 -2.03 -3.13
CA TRP A 73 -20.95 -2.40 -3.99
C TRP A 73 -21.24 -2.09 -5.46
N LYS A 74 -22.39 -2.51 -5.98
CA LYS A 74 -22.78 -2.34 -7.39
C LYS A 74 -22.86 -0.87 -7.82
N GLU A 75 -23.34 0.02 -6.96
CA GLU A 75 -23.40 1.46 -7.21
C GLU A 75 -22.02 2.12 -7.39
N ARG A 76 -20.94 1.48 -6.93
CA ARG A 76 -19.57 2.01 -6.96
C ARG A 76 -18.63 1.35 -7.96
N GLU A 77 -19.00 0.18 -8.49
CA GLU A 77 -18.29 -0.44 -9.62
C GLU A 77 -18.71 0.14 -10.99
N SER A 78 -19.83 0.85 -11.03
CA SER A 78 -20.46 1.35 -12.25
C SER A 78 -20.11 2.80 -12.61
N GLY A 79 -19.14 3.42 -11.92
CA GLY A 79 -18.61 4.76 -12.19
C GLY A 79 -17.10 4.76 -12.40
#